data_AF-A0A412KXH4-F1
#
_entry.id   AF-A0A412KXH4-F1
#
_cell.length_a   1.000
_cell.length_b   1.000
_cell.length_c   1.000
_cell.angle_alpha   90.00
_cell.angle_beta   90.00
_cell.angle_gamma   90.00
#
_symmetry.space_group_name_H-M   'P 1'
#
loop_
_entity.id
_entity.type
_entity.pdbx_description
1 polymer ?
#
loop_
_entity_poly.entity_id
_entity_poly.type
_entity_poly.pdbx_seq_one_letter_code
_entity_poly.pdbx_strand_id
1 'polypeptide(L)'
;MPNIKASILSVKSDAKRHAKNAAEKSRVRTASRRVLDAVEAGNAEEAKSLLTVACKTIDQAAANKVYHKNAAARKKSRLARKVNALAK
;
A
#
# COMPACT_ATOMS: atom_id res chain seq x y z
N MET A 1 5.02 -20.58 24.23
CA MET A 1 5.00 -19.16 24.69
C MET A 1 6.38 -18.81 25.20
N PRO A 2 6.80 -17.54 25.14
CA PRO A 2 8.07 -17.13 25.74
C PRO A 2 7.99 -17.28 27.26
N ASN A 3 9.00 -17.88 27.87
CA ASN A 3 9.03 -18.07 29.33
C ASN A 3 9.69 -16.89 30.07
N ILE A 4 10.43 -16.04 29.34
CA ILE A 4 11.10 -14.84 29.87
C ILE A 4 10.15 -13.64 29.78
N LYS A 5 10.02 -12.88 30.89
CA LYS A 5 9.11 -11.71 30.99
C LYS A 5 9.31 -10.69 29.85
N ALA A 6 10.57 -10.37 29.52
CA ALA A 6 10.90 -9.45 28.43
C ALA A 6 10.40 -9.96 27.06
N SER A 7 10.53 -11.26 26.80
CA SER A 7 10.08 -11.88 25.55
C SER A 7 8.56 -11.91 25.42
N ILE A 8 7.83 -12.13 26.51
CA ILE A 8 6.35 -12.02 26.53
C ILE A 8 5.91 -10.62 26.14
N LEU A 9 6.59 -9.58 26.66
CA LEU A 9 6.28 -8.19 26.33
C LEU A 9 6.56 -7.87 24.86
N SER A 10 7.67 -8.36 24.31
CA SER A 10 8.00 -8.18 22.88
C SER A 10 6.94 -8.80 21.98
N VAL A 11 6.49 -10.03 22.28
CA VAL A 11 5.43 -10.67 21.50
C VAL A 11 4.14 -9.84 21.52
N LYS A 12 3.79 -9.26 22.67
CA LYS A 12 2.61 -8.39 22.80
C LYS A 12 2.73 -7.11 21.99
N SER A 13 3.88 -6.45 21.99
CA SER A 13 4.10 -5.22 21.19
C SER A 13 4.15 -5.52 19.69
N ASP A 14 4.76 -6.65 19.32
CA ASP A 14 4.82 -7.12 17.93
C ASP A 14 3.44 -7.43 17.36
N ALA A 15 2.57 -8.10 18.14
CA ALA A 15 1.20 -8.38 17.72
C ALA A 15 0.41 -7.08 17.42
N LYS A 16 0.55 -6.06 18.28
CA LYS A 16 -0.09 -4.75 18.08
C LYS A 16 0.42 -4.06 16.81
N ARG A 17 1.75 -4.04 16.61
CA ARG A 17 2.37 -3.46 15.41
C ARG A 17 1.98 -4.22 14.14
N HIS A 18 1.90 -5.54 14.21
CA HIS A 18 1.49 -6.39 13.11
C HIS A 18 0.05 -6.09 12.69
N ALA A 19 -0.88 -5.98 13.64
CA ALA A 19 -2.28 -5.65 13.35
C ALA A 19 -2.43 -4.30 12.62
N LYS A 20 -1.75 -3.24 13.10
CA LYS A 20 -1.73 -1.93 12.44
C LYS A 20 -1.15 -2.02 11.02
N ASN A 21 0.01 -2.67 10.88
CA ASN A 21 0.68 -2.79 9.59
C ASN A 21 -0.12 -3.64 8.60
N ALA A 22 -0.85 -4.66 9.07
CA ALA A 22 -1.72 -5.48 8.24
C ALA A 22 -2.86 -4.65 7.64
N ALA A 23 -3.50 -3.81 8.45
CA ALA A 23 -4.55 -2.90 7.99
C ALA A 23 -4.02 -1.90 6.94
N GLU A 24 -2.88 -1.26 7.18
CA GLU A 24 -2.28 -0.33 6.22
C GLU A 24 -1.86 -1.02 4.91
N LYS A 25 -1.24 -2.21 5.00
CA LYS A 25 -0.90 -3.02 3.82
C LYS A 25 -2.15 -3.42 3.03
N SER A 26 -3.25 -3.75 3.72
CA SER A 26 -4.52 -4.08 3.08
C SER A 26 -5.08 -2.89 2.31
N ARG A 27 -5.13 -1.69 2.91
CA ARG A 27 -5.58 -0.46 2.24
C ARG A 27 -4.79 -0.19 0.95
N VAL A 28 -3.46 -0.29 1.01
CA VAL A 28 -2.61 -0.09 -0.18
C VAL A 28 -2.88 -1.14 -1.26
N ARG A 29 -3.11 -2.41 -0.88
CA ARG A 29 -3.46 -3.47 -1.84
C ARG A 29 -4.80 -3.20 -2.51
N THR A 30 -5.81 -2.79 -1.75
CA THR A 30 -7.14 -2.46 -2.29
C THR A 30 -7.08 -1.26 -3.22
N ALA A 31 -6.39 -0.19 -2.84
CA ALA A 31 -6.23 0.98 -3.70
C ALA A 31 -5.47 0.63 -5.00
N SER A 32 -4.43 -0.18 -4.91
CA SER A 32 -3.69 -0.65 -6.09
C SER A 32 -4.58 -1.51 -7.01
N ARG A 33 -5.42 -2.38 -6.44
CA ARG A 33 -6.35 -3.23 -7.19
C ARG A 33 -7.37 -2.39 -7.95
N ARG A 34 -8.01 -1.42 -7.29
CA ARG A 34 -8.99 -0.52 -7.94
C ARG A 34 -8.41 0.20 -9.17
N VAL A 35 -7.15 0.65 -9.09
CA VAL A 35 -6.46 1.25 -10.25
C VAL A 35 -6.28 0.23 -11.37
N LEU A 36 -5.91 -1.02 -11.04
CA LEU A 36 -5.76 -2.08 -12.04
C LEU A 36 -7.10 -2.45 -12.68
N ASP A 37 -8.16 -2.56 -11.89
CA ASP A 37 -9.50 -2.87 -12.39
C ASP A 37 -10.00 -1.76 -13.34
N ALA A 38 -9.79 -0.49 -13.00
CA ALA A 38 -10.13 0.64 -13.88
C ALA A 38 -9.26 0.69 -15.15
N VAL A 39 -8.01 0.23 -15.06
CA VAL A 39 -7.12 0.08 -16.21
C VAL A 39 -7.62 -1.03 -17.14
N GLU A 40 -8.05 -2.16 -16.60
CA GLU A 40 -8.62 -3.27 -17.36
C GLU A 40 -9.97 -2.90 -18.01
N ALA A 41 -10.76 -2.06 -17.35
CA ALA A 41 -12.01 -1.52 -17.88
C ALA A 41 -11.83 -0.45 -18.99
N GLY A 42 -10.61 0.06 -19.20
CA GLY A 42 -10.33 1.08 -20.23
C GLY A 42 -10.78 2.50 -19.88
N ASN A 43 -11.22 2.76 -18.65
CA ASN A 43 -11.70 4.09 -18.22
C ASN A 43 -10.54 5.01 -17.85
N ALA A 44 -10.04 5.80 -18.80
CA ALA A 44 -8.85 6.64 -18.60
C ALA A 44 -9.01 7.72 -17.51
N GLU A 45 -10.17 8.39 -17.44
CA GLU A 45 -10.42 9.44 -16.43
C GLU A 45 -10.58 8.86 -15.01
N GLU A 46 -11.30 7.75 -14.91
CA GLU A 46 -11.47 7.05 -13.64
C GLU A 46 -10.12 6.51 -13.13
N ALA A 47 -9.31 5.92 -14.01
CA ALA A 47 -7.98 5.43 -13.67
C ALA A 47 -7.04 6.54 -13.16
N LYS A 48 -7.08 7.75 -13.75
CA LYS A 48 -6.31 8.91 -13.26
C LYS A 48 -6.76 9.33 -11.86
N SER A 49 -8.08 9.43 -11.62
CA SER A 49 -8.61 9.81 -10.32
C SER A 49 -8.21 8.81 -9.23
N LEU A 50 -8.36 7.50 -9.51
CA LEU A 50 -8.00 6.42 -8.58
C LEU A 50 -6.48 6.35 -8.34
N LEU A 51 -5.67 6.69 -9.34
CA LEU A 51 -4.22 6.75 -9.20
C LEU A 51 -3.79 7.83 -8.19
N THR A 52 -4.44 9.00 -8.17
CA THR A 52 -4.11 10.03 -7.16
C THR A 52 -4.38 9.53 -5.73
N VAL A 53 -5.51 8.84 -5.53
CA VAL A 53 -5.88 8.23 -4.24
C VAL A 53 -4.90 7.13 -3.86
N ALA A 54 -4.54 6.26 -4.82
CA ALA A 54 -3.56 5.20 -4.59
C ALA A 54 -2.19 5.77 -4.20
N CYS A 55 -1.70 6.80 -4.90
CA CYS A 55 -0.45 7.48 -4.56
C CYS A 55 -0.48 8.05 -3.13
N LYS A 56 -1.56 8.75 -2.74
CA LYS A 56 -1.73 9.27 -1.38
C LYS A 56 -1.65 8.16 -0.33
N THR A 57 -2.35 7.04 -0.55
CA THR A 57 -2.33 5.92 0.41
C THR A 57 -0.95 5.25 0.52
N ILE A 58 -0.23 5.13 -0.60
CA ILE A 58 1.13 4.56 -0.64
C ILE A 58 2.11 5.45 0.12
N ASP A 59 2.01 6.77 -0.05
CA ASP A 59 2.90 7.73 0.61
C ASP A 59 2.61 7.83 2.11
N GLN A 60 1.35 7.75 2.52
CA GLN A 60 0.99 7.62 3.95
C GLN A 60 1.59 6.36 4.58
N ALA A 61 1.51 5.22 3.90
CA ALA A 61 2.11 3.97 4.39
C ALA A 61 3.65 4.04 4.43
N ALA A 62 4.28 4.86 3.58
CA ALA A 62 5.71 5.13 3.65
C ALA A 62 6.07 6.03 4.83
N ALA A 63 5.29 7.09 5.08
CA ALA A 63 5.45 7.99 6.22
C ALA A 63 5.31 7.24 7.57
N ASN A 64 4.36 6.30 7.64
CA ASN A 64 4.17 5.41 8.79
C ASN A 64 5.21 4.30 8.91
N LYS A 65 6.24 4.29 8.06
CA LYS A 65 7.34 3.30 8.01
C LYS A 65 6.86 1.86 7.76
N VAL A 66 5.66 1.66 7.21
CA VAL A 66 5.17 0.34 6.81
C VAL A 66 5.85 -0.13 5.52
N TYR A 67 6.15 0.81 4.62
CA TYR A 67 6.99 0.59 3.45
C TYR A 67 8.22 1.49 3.48
N HIS A 68 9.35 0.98 2.98
CA HIS A 68 10.49 1.83 2.69
C HIS A 68 10.18 2.79 1.54
N LYS A 69 10.76 3.99 1.56
CA LYS A 69 10.59 5.03 0.50
C LYS A 69 10.78 4.49 -0.92
N ASN A 70 11.78 3.63 -1.12
CA ASN A 70 12.05 3.01 -2.43
C ASN A 70 10.97 1.99 -2.82
N ALA A 71 10.39 1.27 -1.87
CA ALA A 71 9.31 0.33 -2.16
C ALA A 71 8.02 1.07 -2.54
N ALA A 72 7.73 2.19 -1.86
CA ALA A 72 6.63 3.09 -2.22
C ALA A 72 6.83 3.70 -3.62
N ALA A 73 8.02 4.23 -3.91
CA ALA A 73 8.36 4.77 -5.23
C ALA A 73 8.20 3.75 -6.36
N ARG A 74 8.68 2.52 -6.17
CA ARG A 74 8.49 1.42 -7.15
C ARG A 74 7.03 1.10 -7.40
N LYS A 75 6.20 1.08 -6.34
CA LYS A 75 4.75 0.84 -6.47
C LYS A 75 4.06 1.96 -7.26
N LYS A 76 4.34 3.22 -6.94
CA LYS A 76 3.81 4.39 -7.66
C LYS A 76 4.20 4.36 -9.15
N SER A 77 5.49 4.15 -9.43
CA SER A 77 6.00 4.08 -10.80
C SER A 77 5.32 2.97 -11.63
N ARG A 78 5.12 1.78 -11.05
CA ARG A 78 4.45 0.66 -11.74
C ARG A 78 2.98 0.97 -12.06
N LEU A 79 2.24 1.59 -11.15
CA LEU A 79 0.84 1.98 -11.39
C LEU A 79 0.75 3.07 -12.45
N ALA A 80 1.60 4.10 -12.36
CA ALA A 80 1.65 5.18 -13.34
C ALA A 80 1.96 4.67 -14.76
N ARG A 81 2.91 3.74 -14.90
CA ARG A 81 3.21 3.13 -16.21
C ARG A 81 2.00 2.44 -16.85
N LYS A 82 1.16 1.78 -16.05
CA LYS A 82 -0.04 1.09 -16.54
C LYS A 82 -1.13 2.07 -16.97
N VAL A 83 -1.39 3.09 -16.17
CA VAL A 83 -2.37 4.14 -16.51
C VAL A 83 -1.92 4.92 -17.75
N ASN A 84 -0.64 5.26 -17.86
CA ASN A 84 -0.12 5.98 -19.02
C ASN A 84 -0.14 5.13 -20.30
N ALA A 85 -0.06 3.81 -20.20
CA ALA A 85 -0.14 2.92 -21.36
C ALA A 85 -1.54 2.89 -21.99
N LEU A 86 -2.60 3.24 -21.24
CA LEU A 86 -3.96 3.40 -21.79
C LEU A 86 -4.19 4.73 -22.49
N ALA A 87 -3.38 5.75 -22.17
CA ALA A 87 -3.52 7.09 -22.73
C ALA A 87 -2.71 7.27 -24.03
N LYS A 88 -2.15 6.18 -24.59
CA LYS A 88 -1.40 6.17 -25.84
C LYS A 88 -2.25 5.55 -26.94
#